data_AF-A0A5C8LYP6-F1
#
_entry.id   AF-A0A5C8LYP6-F1
#
_cell.length_a   1.000
_cell.length_b   1.000
_cell.length_c   1.000
_cell.angle_alpha   90.00
_cell.angle_beta   90.00
_cell.angle_gamma   90.00
#
_symmetry.space_group_name_H-M   'P 1'
#
loop_
_entity.id
_entity.type
_entity.pdbx_description
1 polymer ?
#
loop_
_entity_poly.entity_id
_entity_poly.type
_entity_poly.pdbx_seq_one_letter_code
_entity_poly.pdbx_strand_id
1 'polypeptide(L)'
;MYLTKSSEKPVNLTLSIPGNPKPGTFDTNKISIGTNKVKTKIKTSYLEGKFHFDIEIKIAAGLTERYFPYDMKKNGKQLEKMAGEQVQKQMENLIKKIQENKIDPIGLGLYARANEYSRYVKVEDHWGEALAEADIHVSVKVGIASWGPVK
;
A
#
# COMPACT_ATOMS: atom_id res chain seq x y z
N MET A 1 -25.40 -16.14 -18.81
CA MET A 1 -23.98 -16.13 -18.38
C MET A 1 -23.87 -15.12 -17.25
N TYR A 2 -23.65 -15.59 -16.02
CA TYR A 2 -23.71 -14.75 -14.82
C TYR A 2 -22.48 -13.83 -14.75
N LEU A 3 -22.72 -12.52 -14.69
CA LEU A 3 -21.72 -11.52 -14.35
C LEU A 3 -21.32 -11.74 -12.88
N THR A 4 -20.18 -12.39 -12.64
CA THR A 4 -19.59 -12.43 -11.30
C THR A 4 -19.18 -11.01 -10.92
N LYS A 5 -20.01 -10.36 -10.11
CA LYS A 5 -19.64 -9.18 -9.33
C LYS A 5 -18.38 -9.54 -8.56
N SER A 6 -17.23 -9.02 -8.99
CA SER A 6 -15.96 -9.18 -8.28
C SER A 6 -16.16 -8.68 -6.85
N SER A 7 -16.28 -9.60 -5.89
CA SER A 7 -16.36 -9.24 -4.48
C SER A 7 -14.96 -8.85 -4.04
N GLU A 8 -14.69 -7.54 -3.95
CA GLU A 8 -13.46 -7.03 -3.35
C GLU A 8 -13.30 -7.68 -1.96
N LYS A 9 -12.31 -8.56 -1.83
CA LYS A 9 -12.07 -9.26 -0.55
C LYS A 9 -11.66 -8.22 0.49
N PRO A 10 -12.27 -8.24 1.68
CA PRO A 10 -11.89 -7.31 2.74
C PRO A 10 -10.44 -7.57 3.14
N VAL A 11 -9.64 -6.51 3.17
CA VAL A 11 -8.27 -6.49 3.66
C VAL A 11 -8.29 -5.91 5.06
N ASN A 12 -7.70 -6.64 6.01
CA ASN A 12 -7.50 -6.18 7.37
C ASN A 12 -6.02 -5.92 7.59
N LEU A 13 -5.67 -4.71 8.03
CA LEU A 13 -4.30 -4.30 8.33
C LEU A 13 -4.19 -3.90 9.80
N THR A 14 -3.19 -4.44 10.48
CA THR A 14 -2.82 -4.03 11.84
C THR A 14 -1.60 -3.13 11.75
N LEU A 15 -1.74 -1.91 12.25
CA LEU A 15 -0.72 -0.85 12.15
C LEU A 15 -0.28 -0.42 13.54
N SER A 16 1.03 -0.29 13.74
CA SER A 16 1.59 0.35 14.93
C SER A 16 1.59 1.86 14.73
N ILE A 17 0.97 2.58 15.65
CA ILE A 17 0.82 4.04 15.63
C ILE A 17 1.78 4.65 16.66
N PRO A 18 2.78 5.44 16.26
CA PRO A 18 3.73 6.04 17.19
C PRO A 18 3.06 7.05 18.15
N GLY A 19 3.15 6.84 19.46
CA GLY A 19 2.59 7.71 20.50
C GLY A 19 2.96 7.21 21.90
N ASN A 20 2.64 7.98 22.96
CA ASN A 20 3.02 7.67 24.35
C ASN A 20 2.49 6.28 24.77
N PRO A 21 3.33 5.24 24.85
CA PRO A 21 2.92 3.94 25.35
C PRO A 21 2.57 4.11 26.83
N LYS A 22 1.42 3.59 27.28
CA LYS A 22 1.23 3.43 28.72
C LYS A 22 2.14 2.29 29.18
N PRO A 23 2.96 2.46 30.24
CA PRO A 23 3.76 1.37 30.75
C PRO A 23 2.86 0.20 31.19
N GLY A 24 3.04 -0.98 30.57
CA GLY A 24 2.25 -2.19 30.79
C GLY A 24 2.57 -3.29 29.77
N THR A 25 2.10 -4.52 30.01
CA THR A 25 2.38 -5.72 29.19
C THR A 25 1.55 -5.84 27.91
N PHE A 26 0.72 -4.83 27.59
CA PHE A 26 -0.18 -4.86 26.43
C PHE A 26 0.23 -3.80 25.40
N ASP A 27 0.27 -4.17 24.12
CA ASP A 27 0.57 -3.27 23.00
C ASP A 27 -0.55 -2.22 22.81
N THR A 28 -0.53 -1.15 23.59
CA THR A 28 -1.57 -0.10 23.56
C THR A 28 -1.48 0.84 22.35
N ASN A 29 -0.55 0.62 21.43
CA ASN A 29 -0.25 1.53 20.31
C ASN A 29 -0.66 0.98 18.93
N LYS A 30 -1.43 -0.10 18.88
CA LYS A 30 -1.89 -0.69 17.61
C LYS A 30 -3.30 -0.22 17.25
N ILE A 31 -3.56 -0.11 15.95
CA ILE A 31 -4.91 0.01 15.39
C ILE A 31 -5.13 -1.09 14.36
N SER A 32 -6.36 -1.57 14.26
CA SER A 32 -6.77 -2.45 13.18
C SER A 32 -7.70 -1.68 12.25
N ILE A 33 -7.37 -1.66 10.97
CA ILE A 33 -8.20 -1.07 9.92
C ILE A 33 -8.66 -2.16 8.96
N GLY A 34 -9.95 -2.17 8.67
CA GLY A 34 -10.56 -3.04 7.66
C GLY A 34 -10.98 -2.23 6.45
N THR A 35 -10.72 -2.72 5.25
CA THR A 35 -11.14 -2.04 4.02
C THR A 35 -11.50 -3.04 2.93
N ASN A 36 -12.56 -2.75 2.20
CA ASN A 36 -12.80 -3.36 0.89
C ASN A 36 -12.50 -2.39 -0.26
N LYS A 37 -12.20 -1.13 0.02
CA LYS A 37 -12.06 -0.05 -0.97
C LYS A 37 -10.61 0.40 -1.07
N VAL A 38 -9.82 -0.37 -1.80
CA VAL A 38 -8.44 -0.02 -2.18
C VAL A 38 -8.42 0.32 -3.66
N LYS A 39 -7.94 1.52 -4.00
CA LYS A 39 -7.73 1.94 -5.39
C LYS A 39 -6.24 2.12 -5.63
N THR A 40 -5.71 1.40 -6.61
CA THR A 40 -4.32 1.50 -7.03
C THR A 40 -4.25 2.07 -8.44
N LYS A 41 -3.39 3.06 -8.64
CA LYS A 41 -3.06 3.59 -9.96
C LYS A 41 -1.56 3.43 -10.17
N ILE A 42 -1.17 2.84 -11.28
CA ILE A 42 0.22 2.66 -11.66
C ILE A 42 0.44 3.41 -12.96
N LYS A 43 1.42 4.30 -12.96
CA LYS A 43 1.97 4.88 -14.20
C LYS A 43 3.31 4.24 -14.47
N THR A 44 3.58 3.97 -15.73
CA THR A 44 4.82 3.37 -16.18
C THR A 44 5.42 4.20 -17.28
N SER A 45 6.71 4.43 -17.19
CA SER A 45 7.51 5.09 -18.24
C SER A 45 8.90 4.48 -18.29
N TYR A 46 9.64 4.79 -19.35
CA TYR A 46 11.04 4.42 -19.48
C TYR A 46 11.91 5.66 -19.69
N LEU A 47 12.78 5.96 -18.72
CA LEU A 47 13.63 7.16 -18.70
C LEU A 47 15.04 6.77 -18.22
N GLU A 48 16.05 7.39 -18.82
CA GLU A 48 17.46 7.20 -18.42
C GLU A 48 17.93 5.73 -18.42
N GLY A 49 17.37 4.91 -19.33
CA GLY A 49 17.75 3.50 -19.47
C GLY A 49 17.06 2.55 -18.49
N LYS A 50 16.10 3.03 -17.69
CA LYS A 50 15.42 2.24 -16.65
C LYS A 50 13.91 2.38 -16.75
N PHE A 51 13.19 1.41 -16.19
CA PHE A 51 11.76 1.53 -15.99
C PHE A 51 11.47 2.39 -14.77
N HIS A 52 10.43 3.21 -14.86
CA HIS A 52 9.94 4.07 -13.80
C HIS A 52 8.49 3.69 -13.49
N PHE A 53 8.17 3.51 -12.22
CA PHE A 53 6.84 3.15 -11.76
C PHE A 53 6.36 4.10 -10.66
N ASP A 54 5.33 4.87 -10.94
CA ASP A 54 4.62 5.66 -9.92
C ASP A 54 3.36 4.89 -9.47
N ILE A 55 3.40 4.37 -8.25
CA ILE A 55 2.33 3.57 -7.65
C ILE A 55 1.59 4.43 -6.62
N GLU A 56 0.39 4.90 -6.97
CA GLU A 56 -0.50 5.63 -6.06
C GLU A 56 -1.55 4.68 -5.48
N ILE A 57 -1.54 4.51 -4.15
CA ILE A 57 -2.47 3.66 -3.41
C ILE A 57 -3.38 4.55 -2.55
N LYS A 58 -4.69 4.43 -2.77
CA LYS A 58 -5.74 5.10 -1.98
C LYS A 58 -6.55 4.08 -1.23
N ILE A 59 -6.58 4.19 0.08
CA ILE A 59 -7.27 3.26 0.98
C ILE A 59 -8.39 4.02 1.68
N ALA A 60 -9.64 3.59 1.48
CA ALA A 60 -10.77 4.04 2.28
C ALA A 60 -11.08 2.98 3.35
N ALA A 61 -10.61 3.22 4.57
CA ALA A 61 -10.68 2.27 5.67
C ALA A 61 -11.85 2.53 6.62
N GLY A 62 -12.37 1.47 7.22
CA GLY A 62 -13.12 1.52 8.47
C GLY A 62 -12.20 1.13 9.61
N LEU A 63 -12.24 1.88 10.72
CA LEU A 63 -11.55 1.48 11.94
C LEU A 63 -12.33 0.35 12.60
N THR A 64 -11.69 -0.80 12.81
CA THR A 64 -12.33 -1.99 13.38
C THR A 64 -12.03 -2.13 14.87
N GLU A 65 -10.81 -1.82 15.31
CA GLU A 65 -10.40 -1.88 16.72
C GLU A 65 -9.46 -0.74 17.09
N ARG A 66 -9.53 -0.31 18.37
CA ARG A 66 -8.59 0.64 18.97
C ARG A 66 -8.31 0.28 20.42
N TYR A 67 -7.04 0.31 20.80
CA TYR A 67 -6.55 -0.06 22.12
C TYR A 67 -6.31 1.14 23.06
N PHE A 68 -6.75 2.35 22.69
CA PHE A 68 -6.55 3.59 23.46
C PHE A 68 -7.68 4.62 23.22
N PRO A 69 -8.06 5.45 24.22
CA PRO A 69 -8.95 6.57 23.97
C PRO A 69 -8.25 7.60 23.06
N TYR A 70 -8.88 7.97 21.95
CA TYR A 70 -8.36 8.97 21.02
C TYR A 70 -9.50 9.85 20.51
N ASP A 71 -9.32 11.17 20.63
CA ASP A 71 -10.32 12.14 20.18
C ASP A 71 -10.34 12.19 18.65
N MET A 72 -11.30 11.49 18.07
CA MET A 72 -11.43 11.42 16.61
C MET A 72 -11.87 12.72 15.98
N LYS A 73 -12.65 13.52 16.71
CA LYS A 73 -13.17 14.79 16.20
C LYS A 73 -12.05 15.80 16.05
N LYS A 74 -11.04 15.76 16.93
CA LYS A 74 -9.88 16.66 16.87
C LYS A 74 -8.72 16.09 16.07
N ASN A 75 -8.45 14.79 16.17
CA ASN A 75 -7.18 14.22 15.73
C ASN A 75 -7.30 13.19 14.59
N GLY A 76 -8.48 12.98 13.99
CA GLY A 76 -8.68 11.95 12.95
C GLY A 76 -7.73 12.05 11.76
N LYS A 77 -7.45 13.27 11.28
CA LYS A 77 -6.48 13.51 10.19
C LYS A 77 -5.05 13.11 10.55
N GLN A 78 -4.67 13.28 11.82
CA GLN A 78 -3.35 12.87 12.28
C GLN A 78 -3.24 11.34 12.27
N LEU A 79 -4.28 10.63 12.71
CA LEU A 79 -4.32 9.18 12.66
C LEU A 79 -4.29 8.64 11.22
N GLU A 80 -5.03 9.25 10.30
CA GLU A 80 -4.98 8.94 8.86
C GLU A 80 -3.56 9.11 8.31
N LYS A 81 -2.88 10.20 8.65
CA LYS A 81 -1.50 10.45 8.24
C LYS A 81 -0.55 9.37 8.77
N MET A 82 -0.62 9.06 10.06
CA MET A 82 0.24 8.05 10.69
C MET A 82 -0.02 6.64 10.12
N ALA A 83 -1.28 6.30 9.86
CA ALA A 83 -1.64 5.05 9.19
C ALA A 83 -1.08 5.02 7.76
N GLY A 84 -1.21 6.12 7.01
CA GLY A 84 -0.64 6.26 5.68
C GLY A 84 0.87 6.07 5.65
N GLU A 85 1.60 6.72 6.55
CA GLU A 85 3.06 6.59 6.70
C GLU A 85 3.46 5.14 7.02
N GLN A 86 2.74 4.47 7.92
CA GLN A 86 3.05 3.09 8.30
C GLN A 86 2.78 2.07 7.18
N VAL A 87 1.73 2.29 6.38
CA VAL A 87 1.46 1.46 5.19
C VAL A 87 2.49 1.75 4.11
N GLN A 88 2.83 3.02 3.86
CA GLN A 88 3.84 3.41 2.89
C GLN A 88 5.18 2.74 3.20
N LYS A 89 5.65 2.81 4.46
CA LYS A 89 6.89 2.15 4.87
C LYS A 89 6.88 0.64 4.64
N GLN A 90 5.76 -0.03 4.88
CA GLN A 90 5.62 -1.46 4.60
C GLN A 90 5.69 -1.77 3.11
N MET A 91 5.04 -0.95 2.28
CA MET A 91 5.10 -1.08 0.82
C MET A 91 6.51 -0.82 0.28
N GLU A 92 7.19 0.23 0.73
CA GLU A 92 8.57 0.51 0.35
C GLU A 92 9.50 -0.65 0.71
N ASN A 93 9.34 -1.25 1.90
CA ASN A 93 10.11 -2.44 2.28
C ASN A 93 9.78 -3.67 1.43
N LEU A 94 8.51 -3.83 1.02
CA LEU A 94 8.11 -4.90 0.10
C LEU A 94 8.77 -4.71 -1.28
N ILE A 95 8.76 -3.48 -1.81
CA ILE A 95 9.42 -3.14 -3.08
C ILE A 95 10.93 -3.45 -3.00
N LYS A 96 11.60 -3.09 -1.91
CA LYS A 96 13.02 -3.44 -1.73
C LYS A 96 13.25 -4.95 -1.80
N LYS A 97 12.44 -5.75 -1.12
CA LYS A 97 12.53 -7.23 -1.18
C LYS A 97 12.27 -7.77 -2.59
N ILE A 98 11.32 -7.21 -3.32
CA ILE A 98 11.03 -7.55 -4.72
C ILE A 98 12.27 -7.32 -5.59
N GLN A 99 12.91 -6.15 -5.45
CA GLN A 99 14.12 -5.79 -6.19
C GLN A 99 15.33 -6.66 -5.80
N GLU A 100 15.57 -6.86 -4.50
CA GLU A 100 16.66 -7.71 -3.98
C GLU A 100 16.56 -9.15 -4.48
N ASN A 101 15.34 -9.69 -4.56
CA ASN A 101 15.10 -11.06 -4.99
C ASN A 101 14.89 -11.19 -6.50
N LYS A 102 14.89 -10.08 -7.27
CA LYS A 102 14.68 -10.06 -8.73
C LYS A 102 13.40 -10.80 -9.16
N ILE A 103 12.32 -10.63 -8.41
CA ILE A 103 11.02 -11.29 -8.67
C ILE A 103 9.92 -10.24 -8.88
N ASP A 104 8.83 -10.61 -9.55
CA ASP A 104 7.69 -9.72 -9.77
C ASP A 104 6.36 -10.32 -9.28
N PRO A 105 6.15 -10.40 -7.95
CA PRO A 105 4.92 -10.96 -7.39
C PRO A 105 3.70 -10.02 -7.52
N ILE A 106 3.90 -8.76 -7.91
CA ILE A 106 2.85 -7.74 -8.04
C ILE A 106 2.50 -7.40 -9.49
N GLY A 107 3.21 -7.99 -10.46
CA GLY A 107 2.89 -7.92 -11.89
C GLY A 107 3.27 -6.60 -12.58
N LEU A 108 4.34 -5.91 -12.14
CA LEU A 108 4.82 -4.69 -12.79
C LEU A 108 5.25 -4.91 -14.25
N GLY A 109 5.67 -6.11 -14.62
CA GLY A 109 6.00 -6.49 -15.99
C GLY A 109 4.80 -6.39 -16.93
N LEU A 110 3.58 -6.60 -16.43
CA LEU A 110 2.36 -6.40 -17.23
C LEU A 110 2.16 -4.93 -17.60
N TYR A 111 2.48 -4.01 -16.68
CA TYR A 111 2.40 -2.58 -16.91
C TYR A 111 3.51 -2.09 -17.84
N ALA A 112 4.74 -2.61 -17.66
CA ALA A 112 5.84 -2.36 -18.59
C ALA A 112 5.51 -2.84 -20.00
N ARG A 113 4.99 -4.05 -20.15
CA ARG A 113 4.55 -4.58 -21.45
C ARG A 113 3.47 -3.73 -22.09
N ALA A 114 2.50 -3.25 -21.31
CA ALA A 114 1.37 -2.48 -21.83
C ALA A 114 1.73 -1.04 -22.26
N ASN A 115 2.66 -0.39 -21.56
CA ASN A 115 2.99 1.04 -21.79
C ASN A 115 4.32 1.24 -22.52
N GLU A 116 5.28 0.33 -22.35
CA GLU A 116 6.66 0.45 -22.83
C GLU A 116 7.10 -0.82 -23.57
N TYR A 117 6.21 -1.35 -24.42
CA TYR A 117 6.37 -2.67 -25.08
C TYR A 117 7.74 -2.86 -25.76
N SER A 118 8.20 -1.87 -26.52
CA SER A 118 9.47 -1.93 -27.26
C SER A 118 10.70 -1.99 -26.36
N ARG A 119 10.58 -1.53 -25.11
CA ARG A 119 11.61 -1.63 -24.07
C ARG A 119 11.46 -2.94 -23.32
N TYR A 120 10.23 -3.33 -22.98
CA TYR A 120 9.92 -4.55 -22.25
C TYR A 120 10.39 -5.80 -22.99
N VAL A 121 10.11 -5.93 -24.30
CA VAL A 121 10.48 -7.12 -25.09
C VAL A 121 12.00 -7.37 -25.11
N LYS A 122 12.82 -6.33 -24.90
CA LYS A 122 14.28 -6.46 -24.84
C LYS A 122 14.77 -7.10 -23.54
N VAL A 123 13.95 -7.05 -22.49
CA VAL A 123 14.27 -7.49 -21.15
C VAL A 123 13.35 -8.59 -20.64
N GLU A 124 12.40 -9.08 -21.45
CA GLU A 124 11.34 -9.98 -20.97
C GLU A 124 11.88 -11.29 -20.39
N ASP A 125 12.93 -11.84 -21.02
CA ASP A 125 13.60 -13.07 -20.56
C ASP A 125 14.36 -12.89 -19.23
N HIS A 126 14.72 -11.65 -18.90
CA HIS A 126 15.45 -11.27 -17.68
C HIS A 126 14.73 -10.15 -16.93
N TRP A 127 13.40 -10.18 -16.94
CA TRP A 127 12.56 -9.11 -16.40
C TRP A 127 12.88 -8.78 -14.94
N GLY A 128 13.16 -9.81 -14.14
CA GLY A 128 13.54 -9.64 -12.74
C GLY A 128 14.78 -8.75 -12.53
N GLU A 129 15.73 -8.79 -13.46
CA GLU A 129 16.93 -7.95 -13.42
C GLU A 129 16.63 -6.50 -13.77
N ALA A 130 15.86 -6.29 -14.85
CA ALA A 130 15.40 -4.96 -15.23
C ALA A 130 14.50 -4.33 -14.15
N LEU A 131 13.69 -5.12 -13.47
CA LEU A 131 12.85 -4.68 -12.36
C LEU A 131 13.67 -4.32 -11.11
N ALA A 132 14.74 -5.05 -10.83
CA ALA A 132 15.63 -4.75 -9.71
C ALA A 132 16.32 -3.39 -9.87
N GLU A 133 16.58 -2.95 -11.10
CA GLU A 133 17.18 -1.65 -11.42
C GLU A 133 16.16 -0.52 -11.62
N ALA A 134 14.86 -0.83 -11.65
CA ALA A 134 13.80 0.13 -11.91
C ALA A 134 13.63 1.14 -10.77
N ASP A 135 13.24 2.37 -11.12
CA ASP A 135 12.88 3.40 -10.16
C ASP A 135 11.40 3.27 -9.79
N ILE A 136 11.12 2.81 -8.57
CA ILE A 136 9.76 2.53 -8.11
C ILE A 136 9.40 3.49 -6.97
N HIS A 137 8.47 4.39 -7.23
CA HIS A 137 7.95 5.33 -6.25
C HIS A 137 6.55 4.90 -5.78
N VAL A 138 6.37 4.80 -4.46
CA VAL A 138 5.07 4.44 -3.85
C VAL A 138 4.54 5.61 -3.03
N SER A 139 3.30 5.99 -3.28
CA SER A 139 2.58 6.99 -2.49
C SER A 139 1.29 6.39 -1.94
N VAL A 140 1.11 6.46 -0.61
CA VAL A 140 -0.07 5.91 0.06
C VAL A 140 -0.88 7.02 0.71
N LYS A 141 -2.20 7.00 0.49
CA LYS A 141 -3.18 7.85 1.19
C LYS A 141 -4.23 6.99 1.84
N VAL A 142 -4.34 7.10 3.17
CA VAL A 142 -5.38 6.44 3.97
C VAL A 142 -6.41 7.49 4.37
N GLY A 143 -7.68 7.23 4.09
CA GLY A 143 -8.81 7.98 4.63
C GLY A 143 -9.71 7.03 5.42
N ILE A 144 -10.14 7.44 6.61
CA ILE A 144 -10.97 6.62 7.48
C ILE A 144 -12.43 7.08 7.35
N ALA A 145 -13.21 6.27 6.65
CA ALA A 145 -14.60 6.55 6.29
C ALA A 145 -15.62 6.13 7.37
N SER A 146 -15.23 5.23 8.27
CA SER A 146 -16.06 4.80 9.40
C SER A 146 -15.18 4.60 10.63
N TRP A 147 -15.60 5.15 11.76
CA TRP A 147 -14.85 5.14 13.01
C TRP A 147 -15.29 4.05 14.00
N GLY A 148 -16.18 3.17 13.57
CA GLY A 148 -16.88 2.25 14.46
C GLY A 148 -17.90 2.98 15.36
N PRO A 149 -18.63 2.24 16.22
CA PRO A 149 -19.54 2.86 17.17
C PRO A 149 -18.78 3.71 18.19
N VAL A 150 -19.07 5.01 18.22
CA VAL A 150 -18.62 5.92 19.28
C VAL A 150 -19.57 5.72 20.46
N LYS A 151 -19.13 5.02 21.50
CA LYS A 151 -19.81 5.02 22.81
C LYS A 151 -19.09 5.96 23.76
#